data_AF-A0A350XV81-F1
#
_entry.id   AF-A0A350XV81-F1
#
_cell.length_a   1.000
_cell.length_b   1.000
_cell.length_c   1.000
_cell.angle_alpha   90.00
_cell.angle_beta   90.00
_cell.angle_gamma   90.00
#
_symmetry.space_group_name_H-M   'P 1'
#
loop_
_entity.id
_entity.type
_entity.pdbx_description
1 polymer ?
#
loop_
_entity_poly.entity_id
_entity_poly.type
_entity_poly.pdbx_seq_one_letter_code
_entity_poly.pdbx_strand_id
1 'polypeptide(L)'
;MKLGFTLYNFHSVIDTLEDLDNVLAKLEEMGVDTVQVSGIGFLNNYDVAKLCQKHGMEVCVTHLSFDRIVNDTDAVIEEHKALGCKTVGIGWIEEKYRGEDGIKKFVEELTPAV
;
A
#
# COMPACT_ATOMS: atom_id res chain seq x y z
N MET A 1 4.50 18.13 10.97
CA MET A 1 3.66 17.74 9.82
C MET A 1 4.57 17.05 8.83
N LYS A 2 4.27 15.81 8.43
CA LYS A 2 5.00 15.10 7.36
C LYS A 2 4.22 15.21 6.05
N LEU A 3 4.92 15.28 4.93
CA LEU A 3 4.35 15.26 3.58
C LEU A 3 5.04 14.13 2.82
N GLY A 4 4.25 13.37 2.07
CA GLY A 4 4.75 12.20 1.34
C GLY A 4 4.07 12.09 -0.02
N PHE A 5 4.54 11.11 -0.80
CA PHE A 5 4.00 10.83 -2.14
C PHE A 5 3.31 9.46 -2.18
N THR A 6 2.27 9.36 -3.00
CA THR A 6 1.73 8.07 -3.40
C THR A 6 2.56 7.49 -4.54
N LEU A 7 2.98 6.23 -4.40
CA LEU A 7 3.68 5.52 -5.48
C LEU A 7 2.80 5.29 -6.70
N TYR A 8 1.47 5.43 -6.57
CA TYR A 8 0.58 5.41 -7.74
C TYR A 8 0.91 6.53 -8.73
N ASN A 9 1.44 7.67 -8.29
CA ASN A 9 1.83 8.74 -9.22
C ASN A 9 2.99 8.33 -10.15
N PHE A 10 3.73 7.28 -9.79
CA PHE A 10 4.89 6.78 -10.53
C PHE A 10 4.65 5.40 -11.16
N HIS A 11 3.43 4.86 -11.07
CA HIS A 11 3.13 3.49 -11.52
C HIS A 11 3.49 3.24 -13.00
N SER A 12 3.42 4.26 -13.86
CA SER A 12 3.73 4.13 -15.29
C SER A 12 5.24 4.09 -15.60
N VAL A 13 6.10 4.30 -14.60
CA VAL A 13 7.56 4.26 -14.75
C VAL A 13 8.22 3.26 -13.80
N ILE A 14 7.43 2.53 -13.01
CA ILE A 14 7.90 1.47 -12.14
C ILE A 14 7.40 0.17 -12.74
N ASP A 15 8.28 -0.61 -13.37
CA ASP A 15 7.99 -1.97 -13.84
C ASP A 15 8.85 -3.02 -13.11
N THR A 16 9.93 -2.58 -12.47
CA THR A 16 10.92 -3.42 -11.80
C THR A 16 11.32 -2.88 -10.43
N LEU A 17 12.04 -3.69 -9.64
CA LEU A 17 12.65 -3.24 -8.40
C LEU A 17 13.71 -2.15 -8.62
N GLU A 18 14.41 -2.17 -9.76
CA GLU A 18 15.40 -1.14 -10.11
C GLU A 18 14.72 0.21 -10.38
N ASP A 19 13.57 0.21 -11.06
CA ASP A 19 12.80 1.43 -11.28
C ASP A 19 12.27 2.02 -9.96
N LEU A 20 11.77 1.16 -9.07
CA LEU A 20 11.36 1.57 -7.73
C LEU A 20 12.54 2.17 -6.95
N ASP A 21 13.71 1.53 -6.97
CA ASP A 21 14.94 2.02 -6.33
C ASP A 21 15.29 3.43 -6.83
N ASN A 22 15.26 3.64 -8.15
CA ASN A 22 15.51 4.93 -8.79
C ASN A 22 14.49 6.00 -8.39
N VAL A 23 13.21 5.66 -8.26
CA VAL A 23 12.17 6.59 -7.80
C VAL A 23 12.39 6.96 -6.33
N LEU A 24 12.65 5.99 -5.46
CA LEU A 24 12.89 6.24 -4.04
C LEU A 24 14.16 7.07 -3.81
N ALA A 25 15.23 6.83 -4.57
CA ALA A 25 16.44 7.65 -4.53
C ALA A 25 16.15 9.11 -4.87
N LYS A 26 15.35 9.39 -5.92
CA LYS A 26 14.96 10.76 -6.27
C LYS A 26 14.11 11.43 -5.18
N LEU A 27 13.20 10.68 -4.56
CA LEU A 27 12.40 11.19 -3.45
C LEU A 27 13.29 11.52 -2.23
N GLU A 28 14.27 10.67 -1.93
CA GLU A 28 15.25 10.90 -0.86
C GLU A 28 16.08 12.16 -1.14
N GLU A 29 16.57 12.35 -2.38
CA GLU A 29 17.28 13.57 -2.80
C GLU A 29 16.44 14.84 -2.62
N MET A 30 15.11 14.73 -2.75
CA MET A 30 14.16 15.82 -2.52
C MET A 30 13.85 16.05 -1.03
N GLY A 31 14.37 15.22 -0.13
CA GLY A 31 14.12 15.28 1.31
C GLY A 31 12.77 14.68 1.73
N VAL A 32 12.19 13.81 0.90
CA VAL A 32 10.99 13.04 1.25
C VAL A 32 11.40 11.82 2.06
N ASP A 33 10.66 11.54 3.14
CA ASP A 33 10.91 10.42 4.04
C ASP A 33 9.68 9.50 4.20
N THR A 34 8.62 9.73 3.42
CA THR A 34 7.32 9.08 3.61
C THR A 34 6.64 8.79 2.28
N VAL A 35 6.14 7.57 2.11
CA VAL A 35 5.39 7.14 0.92
C VAL A 35 4.13 6.37 1.28
N GLN A 36 3.16 6.42 0.38
CA GLN A 36 1.99 5.54 0.36
C GLN A 36 2.18 4.53 -0.78
N VAL A 37 2.16 3.22 -0.46
CA VAL A 37 2.46 2.15 -1.43
C VAL A 37 1.19 1.75 -2.17
N SER A 38 1.19 1.89 -3.50
CA SER A 38 0.08 1.52 -4.40
C SER A 38 0.52 1.55 -5.85
N GLY A 39 -0.24 0.90 -6.73
CA GLY A 39 0.05 0.89 -8.17
C GLY A 39 1.23 0.00 -8.58
N ILE A 40 1.88 -0.66 -7.62
CA ILE A 40 3.07 -1.51 -7.83
C ILE A 40 2.88 -2.94 -7.28
N GLY A 41 1.62 -3.40 -7.19
CA GLY A 41 1.27 -4.67 -6.55
C GLY A 41 1.79 -5.95 -7.24
N PHE A 42 2.45 -5.81 -8.39
CA PHE A 42 3.16 -6.90 -9.06
C PHE A 42 4.58 -7.11 -8.50
N LEU A 43 5.11 -6.15 -7.72
CA LEU A 43 6.38 -6.29 -7.02
C LEU A 43 6.19 -7.04 -5.69
N ASN A 44 7.21 -7.77 -5.27
CA ASN A 44 7.20 -8.48 -3.99
C ASN A 44 7.31 -7.49 -2.81
N ASN A 45 6.35 -7.54 -1.88
CA ASN A 45 6.29 -6.60 -0.74
C ASN A 45 7.52 -6.65 0.19
N TYR A 46 8.21 -7.78 0.32
CA TYR A 46 9.45 -7.88 1.11
C TYR A 46 10.61 -7.16 0.44
N ASP A 47 10.69 -7.17 -0.88
CA ASP A 47 11.72 -6.43 -1.62
C ASP A 47 11.40 -4.93 -1.65
N VAL A 48 10.12 -4.56 -1.81
CA VAL A 48 9.65 -3.18 -1.63
C VAL A 48 10.04 -2.66 -0.24
N ALA A 49 9.81 -3.45 0.82
CA ALA A 49 10.19 -3.08 2.18
C ALA A 49 11.69 -2.83 2.34
N LYS A 50 12.55 -3.68 1.76
CA LYS A 50 14.02 -3.46 1.78
C LYS A 50 14.41 -2.16 1.10
N LEU A 51 13.80 -1.83 -0.04
CA LEU A 51 14.09 -0.59 -0.77
C LEU A 51 13.59 0.63 -0.01
N CYS A 52 12.38 0.58 0.58
CA CYS A 52 11.90 1.64 1.46
C CYS A 52 12.85 1.85 2.64
N GLN A 53 13.31 0.78 3.30
CA GLN A 53 14.28 0.87 4.40
C GLN A 53 15.61 1.46 3.93
N LYS A 54 16.13 1.02 2.78
CA LYS A 54 17.38 1.51 2.18
C LYS A 54 17.36 3.03 1.99
N HIS A 55 16.24 3.58 1.54
CA HIS A 55 16.06 5.01 1.26
C HIS A 55 15.45 5.80 2.42
N GLY A 56 15.34 5.22 3.62
CA GLY A 56 14.78 5.88 4.79
C GLY A 56 13.30 6.26 4.66
N MET A 57 12.54 5.55 3.82
CA MET A 57 11.14 5.82 3.50
C MET A 57 10.20 5.10 4.47
N GLU A 58 9.44 5.87 5.24
CA GLU A 58 8.31 5.39 6.02
C GLU A 58 7.14 5.05 5.10
N VAL A 59 6.64 3.82 5.17
CA VAL A 59 5.40 3.44 4.49
C VAL A 59 4.22 3.77 5.41
N CYS A 60 3.55 4.90 5.16
CA CYS A 60 2.51 5.39 6.07
C CYS A 60 1.15 4.68 5.89
N VAL A 61 0.89 4.19 4.67
CA VAL A 61 -0.32 3.45 4.30
C VAL A 61 -0.08 2.67 3.00
N THR A 62 -0.74 1.52 2.84
CA THR A 62 -0.82 0.82 1.55
C THR A 62 -2.22 0.96 0.95
N HIS A 63 -2.36 0.75 -0.36
CA HIS A 63 -3.67 0.57 -0.98
C HIS A 63 -3.80 -0.85 -1.52
N LEU A 64 -4.74 -1.61 -0.98
CA LEU A 64 -5.06 -2.97 -1.41
C LEU A 64 -6.52 -3.07 -1.86
N SER A 65 -6.82 -4.12 -2.64
CA SER A 65 -8.20 -4.46 -2.97
C SER A 65 -8.92 -4.97 -1.73
N PHE A 66 -10.24 -4.71 -1.66
CA PHE A 66 -11.08 -5.25 -0.59
C PHE A 66 -10.97 -6.78 -0.48
N ASP A 67 -10.98 -7.47 -1.63
CA ASP A 67 -10.84 -8.92 -1.72
C ASP A 67 -9.57 -9.45 -1.05
N ARG A 68 -8.40 -8.84 -1.30
CA ARG A 68 -7.14 -9.24 -0.64
C ARG A 68 -7.19 -9.06 0.87
N ILE A 69 -7.83 -7.98 1.34
CA ILE A 69 -7.91 -7.70 2.78
C ILE A 69 -8.75 -8.75 3.48
N VAL A 70 -9.88 -9.15 2.90
CA VAL A 70 -10.83 -10.11 3.49
C VAL A 70 -10.39 -11.57 3.32
N ASN A 71 -9.87 -11.92 2.14
CA ASN A 71 -9.60 -13.32 1.79
C ASN A 71 -8.13 -13.73 1.99
N ASP A 72 -7.23 -12.79 2.22
CA ASP A 72 -5.79 -13.02 2.40
C ASP A 72 -5.23 -12.23 3.60
N THR A 73 -6.07 -12.06 4.64
CA THR A 73 -5.79 -11.21 5.82
C THR A 73 -4.44 -11.51 6.46
N ASP A 74 -4.12 -12.78 6.73
CA ASP A 74 -2.87 -13.18 7.39
C ASP A 74 -1.64 -12.77 6.55
N ALA A 75 -1.69 -12.98 5.24
CA ALA A 75 -0.59 -12.57 4.36
C ALA A 75 -0.44 -11.05 4.31
N VAL A 76 -1.56 -10.32 4.23
CA VAL A 76 -1.56 -8.85 4.28
C VAL A 76 -0.92 -8.35 5.58
N ILE A 77 -1.24 -8.97 6.72
CA ILE A 77 -0.64 -8.64 8.02
C ILE A 77 0.89 -8.86 8.00
N GLU A 78 1.36 -10.01 7.52
CA GLU A 78 2.79 -10.30 7.47
C GLU A 78 3.55 -9.37 6.52
N GLU A 79 2.98 -9.07 5.35
CA GLU A 79 3.53 -8.11 4.40
C GLU A 79 3.60 -6.70 5.01
N HIS A 80 2.58 -6.28 5.77
CA HIS A 80 2.56 -4.99 6.46
C HIS A 80 3.59 -4.90 7.58
N LYS A 81 3.80 -5.98 8.33
CA LYS A 81 4.88 -6.08 9.32
C LYS A 81 6.24 -5.91 8.65
N ALA A 82 6.47 -6.54 7.50
CA ALA A 82 7.71 -6.38 6.75
C ALA A 82 7.91 -4.94 6.25
N LEU A 83 6.85 -4.31 5.75
CA LEU A 83 6.85 -2.91 5.32
C LEU A 83 6.99 -1.90 6.48
N GLY A 84 6.81 -2.34 7.73
CA GLY A 84 6.69 -1.44 8.88
C GLY A 84 5.43 -0.56 8.84
N CYS A 85 4.45 -0.92 8.01
CA CYS A 85 3.22 -0.17 7.81
C CYS A 85 2.11 -0.69 8.72
N LYS A 86 1.41 0.21 9.42
CA LYS A 86 0.32 -0.15 10.34
C LYS A 86 -1.08 0.06 9.77
N THR A 87 -1.16 0.61 8.56
CA THR A 87 -2.41 1.12 8.00
C THR A 87 -2.64 0.52 6.62
N VAL A 88 -3.80 -0.11 6.44
CA VAL A 88 -4.29 -0.55 5.14
C VAL A 88 -5.35 0.43 4.65
N GLY A 89 -5.23 0.89 3.41
CA GLY A 89 -6.21 1.73 2.72
C GLY A 89 -7.01 0.93 1.70
N ILE A 90 -8.30 1.24 1.60
CA ILE A 90 -9.22 0.74 0.56
C ILE A 90 -9.53 1.92 -0.37
N GLY A 91 -8.85 1.98 -1.48
CA GLY A 91 -8.95 3.06 -2.46
C GLY A 91 -10.08 2.87 -3.48
N TRP A 92 -10.77 1.73 -3.48
CA TRP A 92 -12.01 1.57 -4.25
C TRP A 92 -12.99 0.62 -3.56
N ILE A 93 -14.25 1.04 -3.52
CA ILE A 93 -15.38 0.23 -3.07
C ILE A 93 -16.22 -0.15 -4.30
N GLU A 94 -16.36 -1.45 -4.53
CA GLU A 94 -17.20 -2.02 -5.59
C GLU A 94 -18.66 -1.59 -5.46
N GLU A 95 -19.37 -1.55 -6.58
CA GLU A 95 -20.76 -1.08 -6.64
C GLU A 95 -21.69 -1.87 -5.72
N LYS A 96 -21.46 -3.19 -5.58
CA LYS A 96 -22.25 -4.08 -4.71
C LYS A 96 -22.22 -3.68 -3.22
N TYR A 97 -21.25 -2.89 -2.79
CA TYR A 97 -21.11 -2.41 -1.42
C TYR A 97 -21.61 -0.97 -1.23
N ARG A 98 -22.18 -0.35 -2.27
CA ARG A 98 -22.70 1.02 -2.20
C ARG A 98 -24.16 1.04 -1.74
N GLY A 99 -24.56 2.12 -1.09
CA GLY A 99 -25.88 2.25 -0.47
C GLY A 99 -25.93 1.62 0.92
N GLU A 100 -27.05 1.78 1.63
CA GLU A 100 -27.16 1.40 3.04
C GLU A 100 -26.88 -0.09 3.27
N ASP A 101 -27.57 -0.97 2.54
CA ASP A 101 -27.40 -2.42 2.70
C ASP A 101 -26.03 -2.91 2.20
N GLY A 102 -25.49 -2.28 1.17
CA GLY A 102 -24.15 -2.55 0.67
C GLY A 102 -23.07 -2.23 1.71
N ILE A 103 -23.19 -1.12 2.42
CA ILE A 103 -22.25 -0.74 3.49
C ILE A 103 -22.37 -1.66 4.70
N LYS A 104 -23.59 -2.10 5.07
CA LYS A 104 -23.78 -3.12 6.11
C LYS A 104 -23.01 -4.40 5.76
N LYS A 105 -23.19 -4.90 4.53
CA LYS A 105 -22.48 -6.07 4.03
C LYS A 105 -20.96 -5.87 3.99
N PHE A 106 -20.50 -4.69 3.57
CA PHE A 106 -19.07 -4.35 3.57
C PHE A 106 -18.47 -4.43 4.98
N VAL A 107 -19.15 -3.88 5.98
CA VAL A 107 -18.70 -3.95 7.38
C VAL A 107 -18.71 -5.39 7.89
N GLU A 108 -19.77 -6.15 7.62
CA GLU A 108 -19.87 -7.57 8.01
C GLU A 108 -18.72 -8.41 7.45
N GLU A 109 -18.37 -8.23 6.17
CA GLU A 109 -17.28 -8.96 5.51
C GLU A 109 -15.89 -8.46 5.92
N LEU A 110 -15.73 -7.18 6.23
CA LEU A 110 -14.43 -6.61 6.63
C LEU A 110 -14.10 -6.87 8.11
N THR A 111 -15.10 -6.94 8.98
CA THR A 111 -14.90 -7.07 10.44
C THR A 111 -14.00 -8.24 10.86
N PRO A 112 -14.06 -9.43 10.23
CA PRO A 112 -13.15 -10.52 10.56
C PRO A 112 -11.68 -10.29 10.18
N ALA A 113 -11.39 -9.34 9.29
CA ALA A 113 -10.04 -9.06 8.78
C ALA A 113 -9.27 -8.10 9.69
N VAL A 114 -8.97 -8.53 10.92
CA VAL A 114 -8.30 -7.72 11.98
C VAL A 114 -7.19 -8.48 12.70
#